data_AF-A0A8H5XFS8-F1
#
_entry.id   AF-A0A8H5XFS8-F1
#
_cell.length_a   1.000
_cell.length_b   1.000
_cell.length_c   1.000
_cell.angle_alpha   90.00
_cell.angle_beta   90.00
_cell.angle_gamma   90.00
#
_symmetry.space_group_name_H-M   'P 1'
#
loop_
_entity.id
_entity.type
_entity.pdbx_description
1 polymer ?
#
loop_
_entity_poly.entity_id
_entity_poly.type
_entity_poly.pdbx_seq_one_letter_code
_entity_poly.pdbx_strand_id
1 'polypeptide(L)'
;MVYLPPNQHGNCFKCYLTTPFTDDELKAFKSRFERGAHYKSAPLMQIRIMHAPDDYLGKSHQYMRAKETEAGNTDPIIVVDEEAKSRRAVWYIDQFATEDQVNDRAALRRAYQDNMTICEA
;
A
#
# COMPACT_ATOMS: atom_id res chain seq x y z
N MET A 1 -4.35 6.71 -9.77
CA MET A 1 -4.48 5.48 -10.58
C MET A 1 -3.30 4.59 -10.21
N VAL A 2 -3.51 3.47 -9.52
CA VAL A 2 -2.42 2.54 -9.18
C VAL A 2 -2.14 1.68 -10.42
N TYR A 3 -0.95 1.80 -11.00
CA TYR A 3 -0.51 0.90 -12.05
C TYR A 3 0.04 -0.37 -11.41
N LEU A 4 -0.73 -1.45 -11.51
CA LEU A 4 -0.26 -2.78 -11.15
C LEU A 4 0.30 -3.43 -12.42
N PRO A 5 1.56 -3.91 -12.41
CA PRO A 5 2.08 -4.61 -13.57
C PRO A 5 1.20 -5.83 -13.88
N PRO A 6 0.98 -6.14 -15.18
CA PRO A 6 -0.04 -7.09 -15.64
C PRO A 6 0.13 -8.53 -15.15
N ASN A 7 1.25 -8.86 -14.50
CA ASN A 7 1.51 -10.19 -13.94
C ASN A 7 1.07 -10.35 -12.47
N GLN A 8 0.42 -9.35 -11.85
CA GLN A 8 -0.04 -9.44 -10.45
C GLN A 8 -1.52 -9.85 -10.30
N HIS A 9 -2.18 -10.29 -11.38
CA HIS A 9 -3.53 -10.83 -11.31
C HIS A 9 -3.62 -11.96 -10.28
N GLY A 10 -4.44 -11.76 -9.24
CA GLY A 10 -4.67 -12.75 -8.18
C GLY A 10 -3.77 -12.63 -6.95
N ASN A 11 -2.81 -11.70 -6.91
CA ASN A 11 -2.02 -11.51 -5.70
C ASN A 11 -2.86 -10.87 -4.58
N CYS A 12 -2.81 -11.48 -3.40
CA CYS A 12 -3.48 -11.02 -2.19
C CYS A 12 -2.46 -10.29 -1.29
N PHE A 13 -2.50 -8.96 -1.30
CA PHE A 13 -1.56 -8.15 -0.51
C PHE A 13 -2.03 -7.98 0.93
N LYS A 14 -1.09 -8.01 1.88
CA LYS A 14 -1.36 -7.63 3.26
C LYS A 14 -1.66 -6.13 3.32
N CYS A 15 -2.74 -5.75 3.97
CA CYS A 15 -3.11 -4.35 4.20
C CYS A 15 -3.17 -4.08 5.71
N TYR A 16 -2.21 -3.33 6.23
CA TYR A 16 -2.14 -2.95 7.63
C TYR A 16 -2.88 -1.65 7.89
N LEU A 17 -3.82 -1.68 8.84
CA LEU A 17 -4.43 -0.47 9.39
C LEU A 17 -3.60 -0.02 10.59
N THR A 18 -2.94 1.13 10.47
CA THR A 18 -2.09 1.72 11.53
C THR A 18 -2.76 2.89 12.23
N THR A 19 -3.98 3.23 11.82
CA THR A 19 -4.90 4.15 12.48
C THR A 19 -6.24 3.47 12.74
N PRO A 20 -6.99 3.84 13.80
CA PRO A 20 -8.33 3.32 14.03
C PRO A 20 -9.30 3.60 12.86
N PHE A 21 -10.12 2.61 12.55
CA PHE A 21 -11.26 2.74 11.65
C PHE A 21 -12.54 2.47 12.42
N THR A 22 -13.53 3.34 12.26
CA THR A 22 -14.91 2.99 12.60
C THR A 22 -15.46 1.98 11.58
N ASP A 23 -16.48 1.22 11.96
CA ASP A 23 -17.10 0.23 11.07
C ASP A 23 -17.60 0.86 9.76
N ASP A 24 -18.14 2.08 9.82
CA ASP A 24 -18.67 2.76 8.64
C ASP A 24 -17.55 3.30 7.74
N GLU A 25 -16.45 3.78 8.32
CA GLU A 25 -15.25 4.14 7.55
C GLU A 25 -14.66 2.91 6.85
N LEU A 26 -14.60 1.77 7.53
CA LEU A 26 -14.09 0.53 6.97
C LEU A 26 -14.98 0.00 5.83
N LYS A 27 -16.31 0.07 5.99
CA LYS A 27 -17.25 -0.24 4.90
C LYS A 27 -17.07 0.69 3.70
N ALA A 28 -16.91 1.99 3.94
CA ALA A 28 -16.72 2.97 2.89
C ALA A 28 -15.39 2.74 2.14
N PHE A 29 -14.31 2.45 2.87
CA PHE A 29 -13.02 2.09 2.32
C PHE A 29 -13.13 0.83 1.44
N LYS A 30 -13.70 -0.25 1.98
CA LYS A 30 -13.92 -1.51 1.25
C LYS A 30 -14.71 -1.29 -0.05
N SER A 31 -15.83 -0.55 0.01
CA SER A 31 -16.66 -0.27 -1.16
C SER A 31 -15.93 0.52 -2.25
N ARG A 32 -15.06 1.47 -1.88
CA ARG A 32 -14.24 2.22 -2.85
C ARG A 32 -13.17 1.33 -3.45
N PHE A 33 -12.51 0.54 -2.61
CA PHE A 33 -11.48 -0.40 -3.05
C PHE A 33 -12.03 -1.41 -4.06
N GLU A 34 -13.16 -2.06 -3.74
CA GLU A 34 -13.81 -3.03 -4.64
C GLU A 34 -14.18 -2.45 -6.00
N ARG A 35 -14.62 -1.18 -6.02
CA ARG A 35 -14.90 -0.45 -7.26
C ARG A 35 -13.64 -0.18 -8.07
N GLY A 36 -12.58 0.32 -7.43
CA GLY A 36 -11.30 0.58 -8.10
C GLY A 36 -10.60 -0.69 -8.59
N ALA A 37 -10.76 -1.80 -7.86
CA ALA A 37 -10.14 -3.08 -8.19
C ALA A 37 -10.93 -3.91 -9.22
N HIS A 38 -12.04 -3.42 -9.77
CA HIS A 38 -12.90 -4.18 -10.67
C HIS A 38 -13.36 -5.54 -10.09
N TYR A 39 -13.68 -5.56 -8.79
CA TYR A 39 -13.90 -6.79 -8.02
C TYR A 39 -14.95 -7.75 -8.63
N LYS A 40 -16.01 -7.21 -9.25
CA LYS A 40 -17.14 -8.00 -9.76
C LYS A 40 -16.89 -8.68 -11.11
N SER A 41 -15.85 -8.32 -11.85
CA SER A 41 -15.63 -8.81 -13.22
C SER A 41 -14.34 -9.61 -13.38
N ALA A 42 -13.26 -9.15 -12.73
CA ALA A 42 -11.94 -9.78 -12.71
C ALA A 42 -11.06 -8.91 -11.79
N PRO A 43 -10.96 -9.22 -10.49
CA PRO A 43 -10.26 -8.36 -9.55
C PRO A 43 -8.81 -8.16 -9.99
N LEU A 44 -8.43 -6.90 -10.24
CA LEU A 44 -7.05 -6.52 -10.57
C LEU A 44 -6.11 -6.75 -9.38
N MET A 45 -6.66 -6.68 -8.17
CA MET A 45 -5.93 -6.81 -6.91
C MET A 45 -6.85 -7.36 -5.82
N GLN A 46 -6.28 -8.15 -4.92
CA GLN A 46 -6.94 -8.53 -3.67
C GLN A 46 -6.14 -7.99 -2.49
N ILE A 47 -6.83 -7.56 -1.44
CA ILE A 47 -6.19 -7.14 -0.19
C ILE A 47 -6.76 -7.92 0.97
N ARG A 48 -5.90 -8.28 1.91
CA ARG A 48 -6.27 -8.82 3.22
C ARG A 48 -6.06 -7.73 4.24
N ILE A 49 -7.15 -7.11 4.67
CA ILE A 49 -7.12 -6.11 5.74
C ILE A 49 -6.83 -6.83 7.07
N MET A 50 -5.80 -6.38 7.76
CA MET A 50 -5.36 -6.94 9.04
C MET A 50 -5.06 -5.82 10.01
N HIS A 51 -5.22 -6.10 11.30
CA HIS A 51 -4.66 -5.23 12.33
C HIS A 51 -3.14 -5.29 12.24
N ALA A 52 -2.51 -4.10 12.26
CA ALA A 52 -1.07 -4.02 12.36
C ALA A 52 -0.63 -4.59 13.72
N PRO A 53 0.52 -5.28 13.78
CA PRO A 53 1.19 -5.57 15.04
C PRO A 53 1.37 -4.30 15.89
N ASP A 54 1.27 -4.42 17.22
CA ASP A 54 1.36 -3.26 18.12
C ASP A 54 2.68 -2.48 17.96
N ASP A 55 3.76 -3.17 17.59
CA ASP A 55 5.08 -2.57 17.37
C ASP A 55 5.15 -1.73 16.08
N TYR A 56 4.14 -1.77 15.22
CA TYR A 56 4.07 -0.97 13.99
C TYR A 56 3.40 0.39 14.24
N LEU A 57 2.62 0.53 15.32
CA LEU A 57 1.89 1.76 15.60
C LEU A 57 2.86 2.93 15.84
N GLY A 58 2.64 4.03 15.12
CA GLY A 58 3.50 5.23 15.18
C GLY A 58 4.91 5.05 14.58
N LYS A 59 5.18 3.93 13.90
CA LYS A 59 6.47 3.70 13.22
C LYS A 59 6.43 4.17 11.76
N SER A 60 7.61 4.40 11.20
CA SER A 60 7.76 4.74 9.79
C SER A 60 7.47 3.54 8.89
N HIS A 61 7.06 3.80 7.65
CA HIS A 61 6.89 2.77 6.62
C HIS A 61 8.19 1.98 6.37
N GLN A 62 9.34 2.65 6.44
CA GLN A 62 10.66 2.01 6.38
C GLN A 62 10.85 0.97 7.50
N TYR A 63 10.44 1.28 8.72
CA TYR A 63 10.53 0.34 9.83
C TYR A 63 9.67 -0.91 9.59
N MET A 64 8.42 -0.72 9.14
CA MET A 64 7.51 -1.83 8.83
C MET A 64 8.07 -2.72 7.71
N ARG A 65 8.59 -2.11 6.64
CA ARG A 65 9.23 -2.83 5.53
C ARG A 65 10.44 -3.64 5.98
N ALA A 66 11.29 -3.07 6.84
CA ALA A 66 12.44 -3.77 7.42
C ALA A 66 11.98 -4.97 8.26
N LYS A 67 10.96 -4.80 9.09
CA LYS A 67 10.41 -5.88 9.92
C LYS A 67 9.81 -7.03 9.11
N GLU A 68 9.03 -6.73 8.06
CA GLU A 68 8.52 -7.77 7.16
C GLU A 68 9.66 -8.50 6.44
N THR A 69 10.70 -7.78 6.02
CA THR A 69 11.89 -8.39 5.39
C THR A 69 12.67 -9.27 6.37
N GLU A 70 12.87 -8.83 7.61
CA GLU A 70 13.47 -9.63 8.69
C GLU A 70 12.66 -10.92 8.96
N ALA A 71 11.33 -10.84 8.85
CA ALA A 71 10.42 -11.98 8.97
C ALA A 71 10.36 -12.86 7.71
N GLY A 72 11.15 -12.54 6.67
CA GLY A 72 11.19 -13.29 5.40
C GLY A 72 10.01 -13.04 4.46
N ASN A 73 9.12 -12.09 4.78
CA ASN A 73 8.01 -11.71 3.92
C ASN A 73 8.51 -10.70 2.89
N THR A 74 8.80 -11.12 1.67
CA THR A 74 9.31 -10.23 0.60
C THR A 74 8.22 -9.61 -0.26
N ASP A 75 6.98 -10.07 -0.12
CA ASP A 75 5.85 -9.51 -0.86
C ASP A 75 5.58 -8.04 -0.49
N PRO A 76 5.01 -7.25 -1.42
CA PRO A 76 4.55 -5.91 -1.15
C PRO A 76 3.49 -5.88 -0.05
N ILE A 77 3.53 -4.84 0.77
CA ILE A 77 2.52 -4.56 1.78
C ILE A 77 1.80 -3.25 1.47
N ILE A 78 0.56 -3.15 1.91
CA ILE A 78 -0.25 -1.95 1.86
C ILE A 78 -0.38 -1.41 3.27
N VAL A 79 -0.24 -0.09 3.45
CA VAL A 79 -0.42 0.57 4.75
C VAL A 79 -1.43 1.69 4.62
N VAL A 80 -2.34 1.75 5.60
CA VAL A 80 -3.32 2.83 5.75
C VAL A 80 -3.11 3.48 7.11
N ASP A 81 -2.37 4.57 7.10
CA ASP A 81 -2.20 5.48 8.24
C ASP A 81 -3.20 6.64 8.19
N GLU A 82 -3.09 7.56 9.15
CA GLU A 82 -3.99 8.73 9.25
C GLU A 82 -3.94 9.61 7.99
N GLU A 83 -2.75 9.79 7.40
CA GLU A 83 -2.60 10.60 6.19
C GLU A 83 -3.28 9.91 5.00
N ALA A 84 -3.00 8.63 4.77
CA ALA A 84 -3.64 7.84 3.72
C ALA A 84 -5.17 7.81 3.89
N LYS A 85 -5.65 7.60 5.12
CA LYS A 85 -7.08 7.65 5.46
C LYS A 85 -7.71 8.99 5.10
N SER A 86 -7.08 10.10 5.50
CA SER A 86 -7.58 11.46 5.20
C SER A 86 -7.69 11.74 3.70
N ARG A 87 -6.72 11.23 2.93
CA ARG A 87 -6.66 11.39 1.47
C ARG A 87 -7.48 10.35 0.70
N ARG A 88 -8.08 9.38 1.40
CA ARG A 88 -8.76 8.22 0.80
C ARG A 88 -7.83 7.41 -0.11
N ALA A 89 -6.55 7.38 0.24
CA ALA A 89 -5.48 6.71 -0.46
C ALA A 89 -4.96 5.50 0.32
N VAL A 90 -3.99 4.80 -0.25
CA VAL A 90 -3.22 3.74 0.41
C VAL A 90 -1.75 3.90 0.05
N TRP A 91 -0.87 3.53 0.98
CA TRP A 91 0.56 3.40 0.69
C TRP A 91 0.85 2.00 0.18
N TYR A 92 1.56 1.88 -0.94
CA TYR A 92 2.06 0.62 -1.46
C TYR A 92 3.57 0.55 -1.21
N ILE A 93 4.01 -0.48 -0.48
CA ILE A 93 5.39 -0.62 -0.03
C ILE A 93 5.92 -1.97 -0.54
N ASP A 94 6.68 -1.93 -1.62
CA ASP A 94 7.30 -3.11 -2.23
C ASP A 94 8.67 -3.38 -1.60
N GLN A 95 9.66 -2.57 -1.98
CA GLN A 95 11.08 -2.76 -1.63
C GLN A 95 11.77 -1.43 -1.32
N PHE A 96 12.92 -1.51 -0.66
CA PHE A 96 13.79 -0.35 -0.48
C PHE A 96 14.40 0.06 -1.83
N ALA A 97 14.59 1.36 -2.02
CA ALA A 97 15.25 1.86 -3.21
C ALA A 97 16.71 1.38 -3.25
N THR A 98 17.17 0.94 -4.42
CA THR A 98 18.59 0.61 -4.65
C THR A 98 19.40 1.89 -4.90
N GLU A 99 20.73 1.83 -4.74
CA GLU A 99 21.62 3.00 -4.97
C GLU A 99 21.45 3.61 -6.37
N ASP A 100 21.21 2.78 -7.38
CA ASP A 100 20.96 3.21 -8.76
C ASP A 100 19.64 3.98 -8.92
N GLN A 101 18.62 3.67 -8.12
CA GLN A 101 17.33 4.38 -8.13
C GLN A 101 17.40 5.74 -7.45
N VAL A 102 18.40 5.96 -6.58
CA VAL A 102 18.61 7.22 -5.84
C VAL A 102 19.52 8.18 -6.60
N ASN A 103 20.49 7.67 -7.36
CA ASN A 103 21.54 8.49 -8.01
C ASN A 103 21.16 9.05 -9.38
N ASP A 104 20.15 8.49 -10.05
CA ASP A 104 19.72 8.98 -11.34
C ASP A 104 18.64 10.07 -11.17
N ARG A 105 18.96 11.33 -11.49
CA ARG A 105 18.00 12.47 -11.38
C ARG A 105 16.73 12.26 -12.22
N ALA A 106 16.79 11.41 -13.25
CA ALA A 106 15.62 10.99 -14.01
C ALA A 106 14.83 9.88 -13.30
N ALA A 107 15.52 8.97 -12.60
CA ALA A 107 14.89 7.96 -11.75
C ALA A 107 14.25 8.56 -10.50
N LEU A 108 14.81 9.63 -9.93
CA LEU A 108 14.18 10.41 -8.85
C LEU A 108 12.83 11.00 -9.28
N ARG A 109 12.71 11.50 -10.52
CA ARG A 109 11.43 12.02 -11.04
C ARG A 109 10.39 10.91 -11.25
N ARG A 110 10.83 9.71 -11.64
CA ARG A 110 9.99 8.51 -11.74
C ARG A 110 9.61 7.95 -10.37
N ALA A 111 10.57 7.77 -9.46
CA ALA A 111 10.35 7.32 -8.09
C ALA A 111 9.47 8.29 -7.28
N TYR A 112 9.56 9.61 -7.49
CA TYR A 112 8.63 10.58 -6.88
C TYR A 112 7.23 10.55 -7.51
N GLN A 113 7.07 10.15 -8.79
CA GLN A 113 5.76 9.94 -9.40
C GLN A 113 5.18 8.55 -9.07
N ASP A 114 6.04 7.54 -8.89
CA ASP A 114 5.68 6.14 -8.68
C ASP A 114 5.44 5.82 -7.18
N ASN A 115 6.13 6.49 -6.24
CA ASN A 115 5.94 6.32 -4.79
C ASN A 115 5.03 7.36 -4.12
N MET A 116 4.55 8.38 -4.86
CA MET A 116 3.69 9.44 -4.29
C MET A 116 2.49 9.73 -5.19
N THR A 117 1.90 8.69 -5.79
CA THR A 117 0.55 8.82 -6.34
C THR A 117 -0.43 8.88 -5.16
N ILE A 118 -0.67 10.10 -4.67
CA ILE A 118 -1.86 10.41 -3.87
C ILE A 118 -3.05 9.92 -4.69
N CYS A 119 -3.68 8.85 -4.22
CA CYS A 119 -4.95 8.39 -4.76
C CYS A 119 -6.04 9.29 -4.20
N GLU A 120 -6.22 10.48 -4.79
CA GLU A 120 -7.48 11.21 -4.62
C GLU A 120 -8.60 10.38 -5.26
N ALA A 121 -9.65 10.15 -4.48
CA ALA A 121 -10.88 9.48 -4.89
C ALA A 121 -11.94 10.48 -5.36
#